data_AF-A0A1F9AYJ5-F1
#
_entry.id   AF-A0A1F9AYJ5-F1
#
_cell.length_a   1.000
_cell.length_b   1.000
_cell.length_c   1.000
_cell.angle_alpha   90.00
_cell.angle_beta   90.00
_cell.angle_gamma   90.00
#
_symmetry.space_group_name_H-M   'P 1'
#
loop_
_entity.id
_entity.type
_entity.pdbx_description
1 polymer ?
#
loop_
_entity_poly.entity_id
_entity_poly.type
_entity_poly.pdbx_seq_one_letter_code
_entity_poly.pdbx_strand_id
1 'polypeptide(L)'
;MDKVCYACHTDAEAKMSKTYTHPPVINAQCDACHVSHGSNEEDLLKVSGPKLCQPCHGSFMKEVVGGSNHNPFTEGMCLTCHDAHGSNVKGMAANTLGPLCFSCHPDLEKAIETGKSRHTPTGTAECTQCHSPHNSKLSNLLMARSPDLCLNCHKDLKAQLGKEKVHSPAGRDCLRCHQPHASAETALLTQKIQPLCGQCHDLKKASFAKAHLEIDPSVIECRNCHDPHASKDPKFFKATNHPPFIGGSCEDCHIVEKR
;
A
#
# COMPACT_ATOMS: atom_id res chain seq x y z
N MET A 1 23.81 -30.86 24.69
CA MET A 1 22.65 -30.84 25.60
C MET A 1 21.34 -30.64 24.83
N ASP A 2 21.39 -29.98 23.68
CA ASP A 2 20.31 -29.21 23.08
C ASP A 2 19.16 -30.06 22.47
N LYS A 3 19.46 -31.24 21.92
CA LYS A 3 18.42 -32.15 21.41
C LYS A 3 17.61 -32.90 22.49
N VAL A 4 18.01 -32.81 23.76
CA VAL A 4 17.34 -33.54 24.85
C VAL A 4 15.89 -33.09 25.03
N CYS A 5 15.58 -31.83 24.70
CA CYS A 5 14.24 -31.29 24.77
C CYS A 5 13.26 -32.09 23.90
N TYR A 6 13.66 -32.48 22.69
CA TYR A 6 12.83 -33.26 21.78
C TYR A 6 12.67 -34.73 22.18
N ALA A 7 13.51 -35.25 23.09
CA ALA A 7 13.31 -36.60 23.63
C ALA A 7 12.05 -36.69 24.51
N CYS A 8 11.66 -35.59 25.17
CA CYS A 8 10.43 -35.51 25.96
C CYS A 8 9.31 -34.76 25.22
N HIS A 9 9.66 -33.78 24.39
CA HIS A 9 8.72 -33.03 23.55
C HIS A 9 8.78 -33.54 22.10
N THR A 10 8.48 -34.82 21.91
CA THR A 10 8.60 -35.54 20.63
C THR A 10 7.78 -34.90 19.51
N ASP A 11 6.66 -34.30 19.86
CA ASP A 11 5.81 -33.59 18.90
C ASP A 11 6.36 -32.22 18.50
N ALA A 12 7.19 -31.59 19.34
CA ALA A 12 7.64 -30.23 19.14
C ALA A 12 8.56 -30.10 17.92
N GLU A 13 9.41 -31.10 17.68
CA GLU A 13 10.32 -31.12 16.53
C GLU A 13 9.52 -31.06 15.21
N ALA A 14 8.51 -31.91 15.07
CA ALA A 14 7.64 -31.92 13.89
C ALA A 14 6.74 -30.67 13.82
N LYS A 15 6.19 -30.22 14.96
CA LYS A 15 5.27 -29.07 15.00
C LYS A 15 5.98 -27.75 14.67
N MET A 16 7.22 -27.57 15.11
CA MET A 16 8.01 -26.34 14.94
C MET A 16 8.85 -26.33 13.66
N SER A 17 8.98 -27.48 12.97
CA SER A 17 9.57 -27.56 11.64
C SER A 17 8.60 -27.00 10.59
N LYS A 18 8.70 -25.69 10.37
CA LYS A 18 7.90 -24.89 9.43
C LYS A 18 8.80 -24.41 8.29
N THR A 19 8.20 -23.84 7.25
CA THR A 19 8.96 -23.27 6.12
C THR A 19 9.94 -22.19 6.58
N TYR A 20 9.53 -21.35 7.53
CA TYR A 20 10.37 -20.33 8.15
C TYR A 20 10.46 -20.62 9.65
N THR A 21 11.44 -21.45 10.03
CA THR A 21 11.72 -21.75 11.44
C THR A 21 12.82 -20.85 11.99
N HIS A 22 12.66 -20.41 13.23
CA HIS A 22 13.62 -19.55 13.90
C HIS A 22 14.94 -20.32 14.15
N PRO A 23 16.14 -19.73 13.88
CA PRO A 23 17.40 -20.47 13.97
C PRO A 23 17.67 -21.18 15.31
N PRO A 24 17.37 -20.61 16.49
CA PRO A 24 17.49 -21.32 17.76
C PRO A 24 16.69 -22.62 17.82
N VAL A 25 15.51 -22.66 17.18
CA VAL A 25 14.68 -23.88 17.12
C VAL A 25 15.29 -24.91 16.17
N ILE A 26 15.74 -24.50 14.98
CA ILE A 26 16.41 -25.39 14.01
C ILE A 26 17.64 -26.07 14.65
N ASN A 27 18.38 -25.31 15.46
CA ASN A 27 19.59 -25.78 16.11
C ASN A 27 19.33 -26.49 17.46
N ALA A 28 18.06 -26.69 17.84
CA ALA A 28 17.63 -27.24 19.12
C ALA A 28 18.11 -26.45 20.36
N GLN A 29 18.49 -25.18 20.20
CA GLN A 29 18.97 -24.27 21.25
C GLN A 29 17.78 -23.67 22.02
N CYS A 30 16.93 -24.54 22.57
CA CYS A 30 15.71 -24.13 23.29
C CYS A 30 16.04 -23.27 24.51
N ASP A 31 17.18 -23.52 25.13
CA ASP A 31 17.69 -22.75 26.26
C ASP A 31 18.10 -21.32 25.88
N ALA A 32 18.19 -20.96 24.59
CA ALA A 32 18.39 -19.56 24.20
C ALA A 32 17.25 -18.66 24.71
N CYS A 33 16.02 -19.19 24.74
CA CYS A 33 14.82 -18.47 25.17
C CYS A 33 14.20 -19.04 26.45
N HIS A 34 14.29 -20.35 26.67
CA HIS A 34 13.63 -21.04 27.78
C HIS A 34 14.59 -21.42 28.92
N VAL A 35 14.01 -21.72 30.08
CA VAL A 35 14.68 -22.32 31.24
C VAL A 35 14.08 -23.71 31.46
N SER A 36 14.90 -24.75 31.35
CA SER A 36 14.45 -26.13 31.13
C SER A 36 13.60 -26.77 32.24
N HIS A 37 13.57 -26.22 33.45
CA HIS A 37 12.88 -26.84 34.59
C HIS A 37 11.91 -25.91 35.33
N GLY A 38 11.99 -24.60 35.11
CA GLY A 38 11.17 -23.65 35.85
C GLY A 38 11.59 -22.22 35.57
N SER A 39 10.60 -21.38 35.33
CA SER A 39 10.74 -19.93 35.28
C SER A 39 9.63 -19.28 36.07
N ASN A 40 9.84 -18.03 36.49
CA ASN A 40 8.78 -17.17 37.00
C ASN A 40 7.96 -16.52 35.87
N GLU A 41 8.38 -16.69 34.62
CA GLU A 41 7.67 -16.24 33.43
C GLU A 41 6.84 -17.39 32.83
N GLU A 42 5.77 -17.04 32.12
CA GLU A 42 4.96 -17.99 31.35
C GLU A 42 5.81 -18.75 30.31
N ASP A 43 5.36 -19.95 29.92
CA ASP A 43 6.02 -20.82 28.94
C ASP A 43 7.51 -21.11 29.20
N LEU A 44 7.93 -21.04 30.47
CA LEU A 44 9.31 -21.26 30.89
C LEU A 44 10.31 -20.27 30.27
N LEU A 45 9.89 -19.06 29.90
CA LEU A 45 10.78 -18.08 29.27
C LEU A 45 11.83 -17.55 30.26
N LYS A 46 13.04 -17.22 29.76
CA LYS A 46 14.10 -16.59 30.57
C LYS A 46 13.72 -15.21 31.09
N VAL A 47 13.03 -14.45 30.26
CA VAL A 47 12.49 -13.11 30.53
C VAL A 47 11.26 -12.90 29.65
N SER A 48 10.30 -12.10 30.09
CA SER A 48 9.10 -11.80 29.32
C SER A 48 9.28 -10.69 28.27
N GLY A 49 8.44 -10.76 27.25
CA GLY A 49 8.23 -9.71 26.27
C GLY A 49 9.49 -9.37 25.44
N PRO A 50 9.65 -8.10 25.01
CA PRO A 50 10.70 -7.72 24.06
C PRO A 50 12.13 -7.94 24.57
N LYS A 51 12.33 -7.98 25.89
CA LYS A 51 13.65 -8.21 26.51
C LYS A 51 14.22 -9.57 26.13
N LEU A 52 13.38 -10.55 25.79
CA LEU A 52 13.81 -11.86 25.34
C LEU A 52 14.46 -11.81 23.95
N CYS A 53 13.95 -10.94 23.08
CA CYS A 53 14.39 -10.81 21.70
C CYS A 53 15.61 -9.88 21.56
N GLN A 54 15.74 -8.90 22.45
CA GLN A 54 16.75 -7.84 22.42
C GLN A 54 18.21 -8.32 22.29
N PRO A 55 18.68 -9.40 22.95
CA PRO A 55 20.06 -9.86 22.82
C PRO A 55 20.48 -10.14 21.36
N CYS A 56 19.54 -10.58 20.52
CA CYS A 56 19.79 -10.88 19.11
C CYS A 56 19.26 -9.79 18.17
N HIS A 57 18.09 -9.21 18.48
CA HIS A 57 17.38 -8.27 17.59
C HIS A 57 17.49 -6.80 18.02
N GLY A 58 18.22 -6.48 19.09
CA GLY A 58 18.24 -5.14 19.70
C GLY A 58 18.66 -4.00 18.75
N SER A 59 19.52 -4.28 17.77
CA SER A 59 19.87 -3.29 16.73
C SER A 59 18.69 -2.95 15.81
N PHE A 60 17.84 -3.93 15.51
CA PHE A 60 16.66 -3.77 14.67
C PHE A 60 15.50 -3.12 15.41
N MET A 61 15.36 -3.42 16.72
CA MET A 61 14.31 -2.89 17.59
C MET A 61 14.42 -1.40 17.88
N LYS A 62 15.42 -0.70 17.33
CA LYS A 62 15.58 0.74 17.49
C LYS A 62 14.54 1.48 16.67
N GLU A 63 13.91 2.45 17.30
CA GLU A 63 13.01 3.38 16.62
C GLU A 63 13.76 4.27 15.63
N VAL A 64 13.03 4.68 14.59
CA VAL A 64 13.49 5.67 13.63
C VAL A 64 13.06 7.05 14.11
N VAL A 65 14.03 7.86 14.54
CA VAL A 65 13.80 9.26 14.96
C VAL A 65 13.32 10.09 13.77
N GLY A 66 12.21 10.81 13.95
CA GLY A 66 11.59 11.62 12.90
C GLY A 66 10.93 10.79 11.78
N GLY A 67 10.81 9.47 11.96
CA GLY A 67 10.09 8.56 11.08
C GLY A 67 8.72 8.16 11.63
N SER A 68 8.13 7.13 11.03
CA SER A 68 6.98 6.43 11.58
C SER A 68 7.42 5.12 12.20
N ASN A 69 7.01 4.88 13.43
CA ASN A 69 7.19 3.62 14.12
C ASN A 69 5.80 3.05 14.41
N HIS A 70 5.60 1.77 14.12
CA HIS A 70 4.32 1.10 14.34
C HIS A 70 4.16 0.80 15.83
N ASN A 71 3.04 1.21 16.45
CA ASN A 71 2.88 1.10 17.91
C ASN A 71 3.10 -0.33 18.44
N PRO A 72 2.52 -1.40 17.85
CA PRO A 72 2.83 -2.77 18.26
C PRO A 72 4.32 -3.13 18.22
N PHE A 73 5.08 -2.54 17.31
CA PHE A 73 6.52 -2.74 17.24
C PHE A 73 7.27 -1.98 18.34
N THR A 74 6.93 -0.71 18.59
CA THR A 74 7.58 0.11 19.64
C THR A 74 7.28 -0.39 21.04
N GLU A 75 6.08 -0.93 21.25
CA GLU A 75 5.65 -1.53 22.51
C GLU A 75 6.21 -2.95 22.70
N GLY A 76 6.92 -3.49 21.71
CA GLY A 76 7.56 -4.79 21.80
C GLY A 76 6.59 -5.97 21.76
N MET A 77 5.41 -5.78 21.16
CA MET A 77 4.39 -6.81 20.97
C MET A 77 4.71 -7.73 19.79
N CYS A 78 5.95 -8.24 19.74
CA CYS A 78 6.47 -9.02 18.61
C CYS A 78 5.61 -10.26 18.32
N LEU A 79 5.17 -10.94 19.38
CA LEU A 79 4.41 -12.20 19.30
C LEU A 79 2.95 -12.01 18.88
N THR A 80 2.45 -10.76 18.84
CA THR A 80 1.13 -10.47 18.24
C THR A 80 1.16 -10.67 16.73
N CYS A 81 2.33 -10.49 16.10
CA CYS A 81 2.50 -10.64 14.66
C CYS A 81 3.36 -11.84 14.25
N HIS A 82 4.27 -12.30 15.11
CA HIS A 82 5.23 -13.33 14.79
C HIS A 82 5.06 -14.59 15.65
N ASP A 83 5.32 -15.74 15.06
CA ASP A 83 5.58 -16.99 15.78
C ASP A 83 7.09 -17.11 16.00
N ALA A 84 7.52 -17.06 17.26
CA ALA A 84 8.95 -17.12 17.62
C ALA A 84 9.59 -18.49 17.42
N HIS A 85 8.80 -19.55 17.26
CA HIS A 85 9.32 -20.87 16.92
C HIS A 85 9.42 -21.04 15.41
N GLY A 86 8.40 -20.61 14.67
CA GLY A 86 8.40 -20.59 13.22
C GLY A 86 7.02 -20.61 12.60
N SER A 87 6.92 -20.22 11.33
CA SER A 87 5.66 -20.24 10.60
C SER A 87 5.83 -20.61 9.12
N ASN A 88 4.73 -20.92 8.44
CA ASN A 88 4.72 -21.15 7.00
C ASN A 88 4.55 -19.85 6.19
N VAL A 89 4.49 -18.70 6.87
CA VAL A 89 4.34 -17.38 6.27
C VAL A 89 5.67 -16.64 6.35
N LYS A 90 6.04 -15.97 5.26
CA LYS A 90 7.32 -15.26 5.16
C LYS A 90 7.53 -14.30 6.34
N GLY A 91 8.74 -14.31 6.90
CA GLY A 91 9.07 -13.50 8.06
C GLY A 91 8.55 -14.06 9.38
N MET A 92 8.18 -15.34 9.44
CA MET A 92 7.62 -16.00 10.63
C MET A 92 6.36 -15.31 11.14
N ALA A 93 5.55 -14.75 10.24
CA ALA A 93 4.29 -14.14 10.64
C ALA A 93 3.34 -15.23 11.18
N ALA A 94 2.68 -14.96 12.30
CA ALA A 94 1.78 -15.89 12.98
C ALA A 94 0.54 -16.24 12.14
N ASN A 95 0.18 -15.36 11.19
CA ASN A 95 -0.88 -15.58 10.22
C ASN A 95 -0.54 -14.90 8.88
N THR A 96 -1.32 -15.18 7.84
CA THR A 96 -1.30 -14.43 6.58
C THR A 96 -1.57 -12.93 6.84
N LEU A 97 -0.97 -12.06 6.04
CA LEU A 97 -0.92 -10.63 6.31
C LEU A 97 -2.31 -9.96 6.41
N GLY A 98 -3.28 -10.38 5.58
CA GLY A 98 -4.63 -9.81 5.60
C GLY A 98 -5.29 -9.95 6.98
N PRO A 99 -5.64 -11.18 7.41
CA PRO A 99 -6.19 -11.42 8.74
C PRO A 99 -5.33 -10.85 9.87
N LEU A 100 -4.00 -10.88 9.72
CA LEU A 100 -3.11 -10.35 10.75
C LEU A 100 -3.28 -8.84 10.92
N CYS A 101 -3.25 -8.08 9.83
CA CYS A 101 -3.40 -6.62 9.85
C CYS A 101 -4.84 -6.20 10.19
N PHE A 102 -5.84 -6.89 9.63
CA PHE A 102 -7.25 -6.52 9.80
C PHE A 102 -7.78 -6.81 11.20
N SER A 103 -7.13 -7.68 11.97
CA SER A 103 -7.46 -7.87 13.40
C SER A 103 -7.40 -6.58 14.21
N CYS A 104 -6.57 -5.61 13.80
CA CYS A 104 -6.49 -4.27 14.40
C CYS A 104 -6.92 -3.14 13.45
N HIS A 105 -6.95 -3.38 12.13
CA HIS A 105 -7.37 -2.41 11.11
C HIS A 105 -8.68 -2.83 10.39
N PRO A 106 -9.79 -3.04 11.10
CA PRO A 106 -11.04 -3.53 10.51
C PRO A 106 -11.70 -2.51 9.57
N ASP A 107 -11.48 -1.21 9.78
CA ASP A 107 -12.01 -0.17 8.90
C ASP A 107 -11.41 -0.26 7.49
N LEU A 108 -10.14 -0.67 7.39
CA LEU A 108 -9.48 -0.89 6.11
C LEU A 108 -10.07 -2.11 5.40
N GLU A 109 -10.27 -3.22 6.11
CA GLU A 109 -10.93 -4.42 5.58
C GLU A 109 -12.31 -4.07 5.02
N LYS A 110 -13.12 -3.38 5.82
CA LYS A 110 -14.45 -2.91 5.41
C LYS A 110 -14.40 -2.00 4.19
N ALA A 111 -13.42 -1.09 4.10
CA ALA A 111 -13.25 -0.22 2.94
C ALA A 111 -12.90 -1.01 1.67
N ILE A 112 -12.09 -2.07 1.78
CA ILE A 112 -11.73 -2.95 0.66
C ILE A 112 -12.95 -3.76 0.18
N GLU A 113 -13.77 -4.24 1.11
CA GLU A 113 -14.97 -5.04 0.81
C GLU A 113 -16.08 -4.20 0.18
N THR A 114 -16.30 -2.98 0.70
CA THR A 114 -17.42 -2.11 0.29
C THR A 114 -17.05 -1.12 -0.82
N GLY A 115 -15.75 -0.94 -1.09
CA GLY A 115 -15.26 -0.02 -2.09
C GLY A 115 -15.67 -0.40 -3.50
N LYS A 116 -16.10 0.60 -4.29
CA LYS A 116 -16.41 0.44 -5.72
C LYS A 116 -15.18 0.05 -6.53
N SER A 117 -13.99 0.53 -6.12
CA SER A 117 -12.72 0.06 -6.63
C SER A 117 -11.75 -0.21 -5.48
N ARG A 118 -10.88 -1.21 -5.68
CA ARG A 118 -9.83 -1.59 -4.74
C ARG A 118 -8.55 -1.88 -5.51
N HIS A 119 -7.43 -1.50 -4.93
CA HIS A 119 -6.13 -1.73 -5.52
C HIS A 119 -5.78 -3.21 -5.37
N THR A 120 -5.30 -3.84 -6.45
CA THR A 120 -5.06 -5.30 -6.44
C THR A 120 -4.17 -5.76 -5.29
N PRO A 121 -2.99 -5.14 -5.03
CA PRO A 121 -2.14 -5.50 -3.89
C PRO A 121 -2.85 -5.38 -2.54
N THR A 122 -3.78 -4.44 -2.41
CA THR A 122 -4.59 -4.28 -1.20
C THR A 122 -5.62 -5.40 -1.08
N GLY A 123 -6.31 -5.74 -2.18
CA GLY A 123 -7.29 -6.82 -2.23
C GLY A 123 -6.69 -8.22 -2.01
N THR A 124 -5.39 -8.40 -2.30
CA THR A 124 -4.62 -9.63 -2.03
C THR A 124 -3.81 -9.57 -0.73
N ALA A 125 -3.98 -8.51 0.07
CA ALA A 125 -3.28 -8.26 1.33
C ALA A 125 -1.74 -8.29 1.22
N GLU A 126 -1.20 -7.82 0.10
CA GLU A 126 0.24 -7.64 -0.14
C GLU A 126 0.75 -6.31 0.44
N CYS A 127 0.35 -6.01 1.68
CA CYS A 127 0.60 -4.73 2.37
C CYS A 127 2.09 -4.35 2.40
N THR A 128 2.96 -5.37 2.50
CA THR A 128 4.41 -5.23 2.59
C THR A 128 5.09 -4.87 1.27
N GLN A 129 4.36 -4.78 0.15
CA GLN A 129 4.87 -4.19 -1.08
C GLN A 129 4.97 -2.66 -1.00
N CYS A 130 4.23 -2.03 -0.09
CA CYS A 130 4.23 -0.59 0.11
C CYS A 130 4.69 -0.17 1.51
N HIS A 131 4.33 -0.95 2.53
CA HIS A 131 4.54 -0.62 3.94
C HIS A 131 5.62 -1.48 4.60
N SER A 132 6.38 -0.89 5.50
CA SER A 132 7.22 -1.59 6.48
C SER A 132 6.43 -1.76 7.78
N PRO A 133 6.03 -2.97 8.18
CA PRO A 133 5.14 -3.19 9.33
C PRO A 133 5.75 -2.84 10.69
N HIS A 134 7.05 -2.52 10.73
CA HIS A 134 7.78 -2.20 11.96
C HIS A 134 8.02 -0.69 12.10
N ASN A 135 8.78 -0.13 11.17
CA ASN A 135 9.12 1.29 11.15
C ASN A 135 9.56 1.72 9.75
N SER A 136 9.53 3.03 9.49
CA SER A 136 10.07 3.66 8.31
C SER A 136 10.55 5.08 8.60
N LYS A 137 11.48 5.58 7.80
CA LYS A 137 11.83 7.02 7.76
C LYS A 137 10.72 7.87 7.15
N LEU A 138 9.72 7.25 6.53
CA LEU A 138 8.61 7.92 5.88
C LEU A 138 7.32 7.78 6.69
N SER A 139 6.45 8.78 6.56
CA SER A 139 5.10 8.76 7.12
C SER A 139 4.31 7.53 6.66
N ASN A 140 3.39 7.06 7.50
CA ASN A 140 2.51 5.92 7.21
C ASN A 140 3.28 4.64 6.88
N LEU A 141 4.49 4.48 7.43
CA LEU A 141 5.33 3.30 7.26
C LEU A 141 5.73 3.00 5.81
N LEU A 142 5.67 3.98 4.90
CA LEU A 142 5.94 3.74 3.48
C LEU A 142 7.41 3.39 3.22
N MET A 143 7.68 2.52 2.25
CA MET A 143 9.05 2.17 1.85
C MET A 143 9.69 3.18 0.89
N ALA A 144 8.87 3.92 0.14
CA ALA A 144 9.29 5.00 -0.74
C ALA A 144 8.23 6.09 -0.80
N ARG A 145 8.60 7.30 -1.25
CA ARG A 145 7.65 8.41 -1.42
C ARG A 145 6.91 8.29 -2.74
N SER A 146 5.76 8.93 -2.85
CA SER A 146 5.13 9.18 -4.15
C SER A 146 5.97 10.17 -4.96
N PRO A 147 6.09 10.02 -6.30
CA PRO A 147 5.47 8.98 -7.14
C PRO A 147 6.28 7.68 -7.21
N ASP A 148 7.54 7.67 -6.76
CA ASP A 148 8.48 6.56 -6.95
C ASP A 148 7.96 5.21 -6.44
N LEU A 149 7.27 5.20 -5.30
CA LEU A 149 6.67 3.98 -4.76
C LEU A 149 5.71 3.32 -5.76
N CYS A 150 4.84 4.12 -6.39
CA CYS A 150 3.85 3.65 -7.35
C CYS A 150 4.53 3.20 -8.65
N LEU A 151 5.52 3.99 -9.11
CA LEU A 151 6.21 3.77 -10.39
C LEU A 151 7.16 2.56 -10.36
N ASN A 152 7.41 1.95 -9.20
CA ASN A 152 8.08 0.64 -9.11
C ASN A 152 7.28 -0.47 -9.79
N CYS A 153 5.94 -0.40 -9.71
CA CYS A 153 5.03 -1.36 -10.34
C CYS A 153 4.41 -0.80 -11.63
N HIS A 154 4.00 0.48 -11.63
CA HIS A 154 3.40 1.14 -12.79
C HIS A 154 4.45 1.60 -13.81
N LYS A 155 5.17 0.64 -14.40
CA LYS A 155 6.32 0.89 -15.30
C LYS A 155 5.94 1.56 -16.60
N ASP A 156 4.78 1.24 -17.16
CA ASP A 156 4.29 1.87 -18.39
C ASP A 156 4.01 3.36 -18.17
N LEU A 157 3.35 3.68 -17.04
CA LEU A 157 3.16 5.06 -16.62
C LEU A 157 4.50 5.75 -16.38
N LYS A 158 5.46 5.11 -15.70
CA LYS A 158 6.81 5.64 -15.51
C LYS A 158 7.46 6.01 -16.85
N ALA A 159 7.35 5.13 -17.85
CA ALA A 159 7.87 5.37 -19.18
C ALA A 159 7.14 6.52 -19.90
N GLN A 160 5.82 6.62 -19.75
CA GLN A 160 5.02 7.71 -20.30
C GLN A 160 5.42 9.05 -19.68
N LEU A 161 5.49 9.14 -18.35
CA LEU A 161 5.92 10.34 -17.62
C LEU A 161 7.34 10.79 -18.01
N GLY A 162 8.22 9.86 -18.37
CA GLY A 162 9.58 10.17 -18.81
C GLY A 162 9.71 10.66 -20.26
N LYS A 163 8.68 10.44 -21.10
CA LYS A 163 8.72 10.74 -22.54
C LYS A 163 7.81 11.88 -22.96
N GLU A 164 6.75 12.12 -22.21
CA GLU A 164 5.65 12.99 -22.58
C GLU A 164 5.53 14.19 -21.64
N LYS A 165 4.69 15.16 -21.99
CA LYS A 165 4.44 16.30 -21.11
C LYS A 165 3.66 15.82 -19.90
N VAL A 166 4.28 15.89 -18.73
CA VAL A 166 3.71 15.43 -17.47
C VAL A 166 2.68 16.41 -16.93
N HIS A 167 1.53 15.89 -16.51
CA HIS A 167 0.56 16.64 -15.75
C HIS A 167 1.15 16.91 -14.38
N SER A 168 1.29 18.20 -14.07
CA SER A 168 2.02 18.71 -12.90
C SER A 168 1.69 17.96 -11.58
N PRO A 169 0.42 17.65 -11.24
CA PRO A 169 0.09 16.84 -10.06
C PRO A 169 0.56 15.38 -10.16
N ALA A 170 0.40 14.73 -11.31
CA ALA A 170 0.78 13.33 -11.54
C ALA A 170 2.29 13.09 -11.44
N GLY A 171 3.11 14.09 -11.81
CA GLY A 171 4.55 14.04 -11.65
C GLY A 171 5.07 14.24 -10.22
N ARG A 172 4.18 14.59 -9.27
CA ARG A 172 4.57 14.92 -7.89
C ARG A 172 3.99 13.98 -6.86
N ASP A 173 2.68 13.79 -6.89
CA ASP A 173 1.99 13.05 -5.83
C ASP A 173 0.72 12.40 -6.37
N CYS A 174 0.78 11.07 -6.50
CA CYS A 174 -0.34 10.25 -6.94
C CYS A 174 -1.52 10.34 -5.97
N LEU A 175 -1.26 10.54 -4.68
CA LEU A 175 -2.28 10.51 -3.61
C LEU A 175 -3.18 11.73 -3.63
N ARG A 176 -2.82 12.77 -4.37
CA ARG A 176 -3.67 13.95 -4.58
C ARG A 176 -4.95 13.60 -5.34
N CYS A 177 -4.90 12.57 -6.19
CA CYS A 177 -6.02 12.10 -6.99
C CYS A 177 -6.45 10.67 -6.66
N HIS A 178 -5.54 9.83 -6.16
CA HIS A 178 -5.80 8.42 -5.91
C HIS A 178 -5.80 8.03 -4.42
N GLN A 179 -6.70 7.12 -4.06
CA GLN A 179 -6.78 6.44 -2.77
C GLN A 179 -6.19 5.02 -2.93
N PRO A 180 -4.97 4.76 -2.43
CA PRO A 180 -4.17 3.59 -2.83
C PRO A 180 -4.69 2.24 -2.32
N HIS A 181 -5.71 2.25 -1.45
CA HIS A 181 -6.30 1.04 -0.87
C HIS A 181 -7.60 0.66 -1.57
N ALA A 182 -8.63 1.46 -1.36
CA ALA A 182 -9.95 1.31 -1.94
C ALA A 182 -10.63 2.67 -2.02
N SER A 183 -11.62 2.81 -2.89
CA SER A 183 -12.40 4.04 -3.07
C SER A 183 -13.86 3.73 -3.43
N ALA A 184 -14.75 4.65 -3.07
CA ALA A 184 -16.13 4.68 -3.55
C ALA A 184 -16.25 5.04 -5.06
N GLU A 185 -15.16 5.51 -5.67
CA GLU A 185 -15.09 5.90 -7.07
C GLU A 185 -14.29 4.88 -7.90
N THR A 186 -14.43 4.97 -9.23
CA THR A 186 -13.66 4.12 -10.15
C THR A 186 -12.19 4.52 -10.21
N ALA A 187 -11.31 3.59 -10.59
CA ALA A 187 -9.86 3.83 -10.71
C ALA A 187 -9.23 4.44 -9.46
N LEU A 188 -9.75 4.08 -8.28
CA LEU A 188 -9.25 4.53 -6.99
C LEU A 188 -9.24 6.06 -6.82
N LEU A 189 -10.14 6.80 -7.47
CA LEU A 189 -10.13 8.26 -7.31
C LEU A 189 -10.57 8.69 -5.91
N THR A 190 -10.01 9.75 -5.36
CA THR A 190 -10.40 10.29 -4.04
C THR A 190 -11.81 10.86 -4.03
N GLN A 191 -12.33 11.26 -5.19
CA GLN A 191 -13.69 11.76 -5.40
C GLN A 191 -14.06 11.72 -6.89
N LYS A 192 -15.30 12.09 -7.23
CA LYS A 192 -15.78 12.17 -8.61
C LYS A 192 -14.89 13.08 -9.47
N ILE A 193 -14.82 12.78 -10.76
CA ILE A 193 -13.85 13.41 -11.67
C ILE A 193 -14.03 14.93 -11.79
N GLN A 194 -15.26 15.42 -11.92
CA GLN A 194 -15.54 16.86 -12.07
C GLN A 194 -15.10 17.68 -10.85
N PRO A 195 -15.52 17.36 -9.61
CA PRO A 195 -15.02 18.11 -8.46
C PRO A 195 -13.53 17.88 -8.24
N LEU A 196 -12.93 16.74 -8.62
CA LEU A 196 -11.49 16.49 -8.51
C LEU A 196 -10.68 17.44 -9.40
N CYS A 197 -11.01 17.50 -10.69
CA CYS A 197 -10.38 18.45 -11.61
C CYS A 197 -10.68 19.89 -11.21
N GLY A 198 -11.90 20.14 -10.72
CA GLY A 198 -12.39 21.43 -10.25
C GLY A 198 -11.60 22.05 -9.09
N GLN A 199 -10.80 21.26 -8.36
CA GLN A 199 -9.92 21.79 -7.31
C GLN A 199 -8.80 22.68 -7.87
N CYS A 200 -8.45 22.53 -9.15
CA CYS A 200 -7.39 23.28 -9.81
C CYS A 200 -7.85 23.95 -11.11
N HIS A 201 -8.84 23.38 -11.80
CA HIS A 201 -9.41 23.91 -13.03
C HIS A 201 -10.73 24.61 -12.75
N ASP A 202 -10.81 25.91 -13.02
CA ASP A 202 -12.05 26.66 -12.85
C ASP A 202 -13.06 26.34 -13.96
N LEU A 203 -13.98 25.41 -13.65
CA LEU A 203 -15.03 24.94 -14.55
C LEU A 203 -16.10 26.00 -14.84
N LYS A 204 -16.16 27.09 -14.07
CA LYS A 204 -17.13 28.18 -14.25
C LYS A 204 -16.61 29.30 -15.14
N LYS A 205 -15.32 29.27 -15.48
CA LYS A 205 -14.70 30.32 -16.28
C LYS A 205 -15.23 30.30 -17.71
N ALA A 206 -15.56 31.47 -18.27
CA ALA A 206 -16.02 31.57 -19.65
C ALA A 206 -15.04 30.98 -20.69
N SER A 207 -13.73 31.05 -20.41
CA SER A 207 -12.73 30.40 -21.27
C SER A 207 -12.81 28.87 -21.24
N PHE A 208 -13.23 28.28 -20.12
CA PHE A 208 -13.48 26.85 -20.02
C PHE A 208 -14.72 26.48 -20.84
N ALA A 209 -15.83 27.20 -20.64
CA ALA A 209 -17.08 26.95 -21.36
C ALA A 209 -16.87 27.04 -22.89
N LYS A 210 -16.21 28.10 -23.36
CA LYS A 210 -15.84 28.25 -24.79
C LYS A 210 -14.98 27.10 -25.31
N ALA A 211 -14.03 26.61 -24.53
CA ALA A 211 -13.16 25.50 -24.92
C ALA A 211 -13.88 24.14 -24.96
N HIS A 212 -15.02 24.02 -24.29
CA HIS A 212 -15.86 22.81 -24.21
C HIS A 212 -17.23 23.02 -24.86
N LEU A 213 -17.33 23.95 -25.82
CA LEU A 213 -18.53 24.17 -26.64
C LEU A 213 -19.79 24.50 -25.82
N GLU A 214 -19.63 25.20 -24.70
CA GLU A 214 -20.72 25.54 -23.76
C GLU A 214 -21.45 24.30 -23.19
N ILE A 215 -20.85 23.11 -23.30
CA ILE A 215 -21.38 21.89 -22.69
C ILE A 215 -21.22 21.98 -21.18
N ASP A 216 -22.29 21.64 -20.45
CA ASP A 216 -22.28 21.61 -18.99
C ASP A 216 -21.15 20.67 -18.48
N PRO A 217 -20.18 21.18 -17.68
CA PRO A 217 -19.07 20.37 -17.18
C PRO A 217 -19.52 19.13 -16.39
N SER A 218 -20.72 19.15 -15.79
CA SER A 218 -21.25 18.03 -15.00
C SER A 218 -21.54 16.78 -15.83
N VAL A 219 -21.75 16.92 -17.14
CA VAL A 219 -21.99 15.78 -18.05
C VAL A 219 -20.74 15.37 -18.84
N ILE A 220 -19.63 16.10 -18.70
CA ILE A 220 -18.39 15.82 -19.42
C ILE A 220 -17.55 14.80 -18.64
N GLU A 221 -17.32 13.63 -19.25
CA GLU A 221 -16.29 12.69 -18.80
C GLU A 221 -14.91 13.15 -19.29
N CYS A 222 -14.25 13.99 -18.48
CA CYS A 222 -13.00 14.68 -18.84
C CYS A 222 -11.93 13.71 -19.38
N ARG A 223 -11.84 12.51 -18.77
CA ARG A 223 -10.88 11.46 -19.10
C ARG A 223 -11.16 10.75 -20.42
N ASN A 224 -12.27 11.02 -21.10
CA ASN A 224 -12.52 10.43 -22.43
C ASN A 224 -11.64 11.11 -23.48
N CYS A 225 -11.42 12.41 -23.34
CA CYS A 225 -10.59 13.20 -24.25
C CYS A 225 -9.21 13.50 -23.66
N HIS A 226 -9.11 13.72 -22.35
CA HIS A 226 -7.85 14.08 -21.69
C HIS A 226 -7.15 12.88 -21.03
N ASP A 227 -5.83 12.85 -21.10
CA ASP A 227 -4.96 12.02 -20.27
C ASP A 227 -4.57 12.79 -18.99
N PRO A 228 -5.01 12.34 -17.80
CA PRO A 228 -4.76 13.06 -16.55
C PRO A 228 -3.33 12.91 -16.03
N HIS A 229 -2.48 12.10 -16.66
CA HIS A 229 -1.11 11.85 -16.20
C HIS A 229 -0.07 12.49 -17.11
N ALA A 230 -0.11 12.20 -18.40
CA ALA A 230 0.82 12.76 -19.38
C ALA A 230 0.30 12.63 -20.80
N SER A 231 0.72 13.55 -21.67
CA SER A 231 0.43 13.46 -23.09
C SER A 231 1.51 14.13 -23.93
N LYS A 232 1.64 13.72 -25.18
CA LYS A 232 2.40 14.46 -26.20
C LYS A 232 1.73 15.79 -26.56
N ASP A 233 0.41 15.86 -26.43
CA ASP A 233 -0.36 17.06 -26.71
C ASP A 233 -0.27 18.05 -25.53
N PRO A 234 0.00 19.35 -25.78
CA PRO A 234 0.17 20.34 -24.72
C PRO A 234 -1.08 20.61 -23.89
N LYS A 235 -2.28 20.26 -24.38
CA LYS A 235 -3.59 20.34 -23.72
C LYS A 235 -4.01 18.99 -23.13
N PHE A 236 -3.11 18.01 -23.07
CA PHE A 236 -3.34 16.70 -22.48
C PHE A 236 -4.38 15.86 -23.21
N PHE A 237 -4.61 16.04 -24.51
CA PHE A 237 -5.48 15.10 -25.23
C PHE A 237 -4.86 13.70 -25.30
N LYS A 238 -5.70 12.66 -25.34
CA LYS A 238 -5.23 11.28 -25.53
C LYS A 238 -4.53 11.14 -26.88
N ALA A 239 -3.66 10.14 -27.00
CA ALA A 239 -2.95 9.85 -28.24
C ALA A 239 -3.88 9.46 -29.41
N THR A 240 -5.00 8.81 -29.10
CA THR A 240 -5.99 8.36 -30.09
C THR A 240 -7.25 9.19 -29.94
N ASN A 241 -7.48 10.11 -30.88
CA ASN A 241 -8.71 10.89 -31.00
C ASN A 241 -9.32 10.68 -32.39
N HIS A 242 -10.63 10.91 -32.52
CA HIS A 242 -11.28 10.82 -33.83
C HIS A 242 -10.92 12.04 -34.70
N PRO A 243 -10.85 11.90 -36.03
CA PRO A 243 -10.33 12.96 -36.91
C PRO A 243 -11.05 14.32 -36.79
N PRO A 244 -12.39 14.41 -36.69
CA PRO A 244 -13.06 15.70 -36.46
C PRO A 244 -12.59 16.46 -35.21
N PHE A 245 -12.29 15.74 -34.11
CA PHE A 245 -11.78 16.35 -32.89
C PHE A 245 -10.35 16.89 -33.06
N ILE A 246 -9.50 16.16 -33.77
CA ILE A 246 -8.12 16.58 -34.08
C ILE A 246 -8.14 17.81 -34.99
N GLY A 247 -9.04 17.85 -35.96
CA GLY A 247 -9.24 18.97 -36.88
C GLY A 247 -9.89 20.20 -36.24
N GLY A 248 -10.44 20.08 -35.03
CA GLY A 248 -11.24 21.12 -34.39
C GLY A 248 -12.58 21.38 -35.09
N SER A 249 -13.02 20.46 -35.95
CA SER A 249 -14.27 20.51 -36.72
C SER A 249 -15.43 20.05 -35.85
N CYS A 250 -15.67 20.78 -34.77
CA CYS A 250 -16.67 20.45 -33.76
C CYS A 250 -18.09 20.60 -34.30
N GLU A 251 -18.29 21.62 -35.13
CA GLU A 251 -19.54 22.00 -35.79
C GLU A 251 -20.10 20.93 -36.74
N ASP A 252 -19.26 20.00 -37.21
CA ASP A 252 -19.68 18.89 -38.07
C ASP A 252 -20.58 17.88 -37.33
N CYS A 253 -20.56 17.88 -35.99
CA CYS A 253 -21.30 16.94 -35.15
C CYS A 253 -22.04 17.64 -33.99
N HIS A 254 -21.49 18.72 -33.42
CA HIS A 254 -22.13 19.55 -32.40
C HIS A 254 -22.91 20.68 -33.07
N ILE A 255 -24.00 20.30 -33.74
CA ILE A 255 -24.93 21.24 -34.36
C ILE A 255 -25.69 21.94 -33.23
N VAL A 256 -25.16 23.08 -32.80
CA VAL A 256 -25.91 24.00 -31.95
C VAL A 256 -27.05 24.52 -32.79
N GLU A 257 -28.30 24.13 -32.51
CA GLU A 257 -29.45 24.82 -33.08
C GLU A 257 -29.30 26.30 -32.68
N LYS A 258 -29.04 27.15 -33.68
CA LYS A 258 -29.11 28.59 -33.52
C LYS A 258 -30.56 28.92 -33.15
N ARG A 259 -30.82 29.05 -31.84
CA ARG A 259 -31.98 29.79 -31.34
C ARG A 259 -31.71 31.29 -31.41
#